data_AF-A0A699YQC8-F1
#
_entry.id   AF-A0A699YQC8-F1
#
_cell.length_a   1.000
_cell.length_b   1.000
_cell.length_c   1.000
_cell.angle_alpha   90.00
_cell.angle_beta   90.00
_cell.angle_gamma   90.00
#
_symmetry.space_group_name_H-M   'P 1'
#
loop_
_entity.id
_entity.type
_entity.pdbx_description
1 polymer ?
#
loop_
_entity_poly.entity_id
_entity_poly.type
_entity_poly.pdbx_seq_one_letter_code
_entity_poly.pdbx_strand_id
1 'polypeptide(L)'
;MKVAVTGAGGRTGSLVVQRLSKRPGMEAIATVRSVASKTALAQKLGCPESSLRVVDIAASPSVVTEQLTAALAGCAALVIATSAVPEMLPKPEGAPPGPPSFKWKEGQAPEQVDWLGQKLQVDAAKQAG
;
A
#
# COMPACT_ATOMS: atom_id res chain seq x y z
N MET A 1 -3.42 -1.24 -20.87
CA MET A 1 -2.91 -2.21 -19.87
C MET A 1 -3.16 -1.65 -18.48
N LYS A 2 -3.87 -2.39 -17.63
CA LYS A 2 -4.12 -2.03 -16.24
C LYS A 2 -3.00 -2.56 -15.35
N VAL A 3 -2.50 -1.75 -14.44
CA VAL A 3 -1.42 -2.08 -13.51
C VAL A 3 -1.88 -1.77 -12.09
N ALA A 4 -1.94 -2.78 -11.23
CA ALA A 4 -2.21 -2.58 -9.81
C ALA A 4 -0.96 -2.03 -9.12
N VAL A 5 -1.11 -1.01 -8.28
CA VAL A 5 -0.03 -0.42 -7.48
C VAL A 5 -0.45 -0.39 -6.03
N THR A 6 0.16 -1.22 -5.19
CA THR A 6 -0.13 -1.24 -3.76
C THR A 6 0.82 -0.33 -2.98
N GLY A 7 0.35 0.19 -1.84
CA GLY A 7 1.14 1.18 -1.08
C GLY A 7 1.23 2.53 -1.81
N ALA A 8 0.22 2.85 -2.63
CA ALA A 8 0.21 4.04 -3.47
C ALA A 8 0.13 5.36 -2.67
N GLY A 9 -0.29 5.31 -1.40
CA GLY A 9 -0.24 6.46 -0.50
C GLY A 9 1.18 6.80 -0.03
N GLY A 10 2.15 5.90 -0.26
CA GLY A 10 3.55 6.09 0.08
C GLY A 10 4.28 7.03 -0.88
N ARG A 11 5.51 7.38 -0.47
CA ARG A 11 6.42 8.24 -1.24
C ARG A 11 6.68 7.67 -2.63
N THR A 12 7.06 6.39 -2.70
CA THR A 12 7.39 5.71 -3.97
C THR A 12 6.15 5.30 -4.74
N GLY A 13 5.15 4.68 -4.08
CA GLY A 13 3.94 4.20 -4.74
C GLY A 13 3.18 5.32 -5.48
N SER A 14 3.06 6.51 -4.87
CA SER A 14 2.38 7.65 -5.53
C SER A 14 3.10 8.11 -6.81
N LEU A 15 4.42 8.03 -6.86
CA LEU A 15 5.19 8.33 -8.06
C LEU A 15 4.97 7.29 -9.16
N VAL A 16 4.90 6.01 -8.80
CA VAL A 16 4.58 4.93 -9.75
C VAL A 16 3.22 5.17 -10.39
N VAL A 17 2.18 5.46 -9.58
CA VAL A 17 0.84 5.81 -10.07
C VAL A 17 0.91 7.02 -11.01
N GLN A 18 1.58 8.10 -10.59
CA GLN A 18 1.71 9.31 -11.41
C GLN A 18 2.38 9.02 -12.76
N ARG A 19 3.42 8.19 -12.79
CA ARG A 19 4.14 7.83 -14.03
C ARG A 19 3.28 6.95 -14.93
N LEU A 20 2.54 6.00 -14.38
CA LEU A 20 1.63 5.14 -15.14
C LEU A 20 0.49 5.96 -15.77
N SER A 21 -0.16 6.84 -15.01
CA SER A 21 -1.26 7.68 -15.52
C SER A 21 -0.85 8.64 -16.63
N LYS A 22 0.44 8.97 -16.75
CA LYS A 22 0.99 9.81 -17.81
C LYS A 22 1.45 9.03 -19.05
N ARG A 23 1.43 7.69 -19.01
CA ARG A 23 1.86 6.86 -20.14
C ARG A 23 0.66 6.46 -21.00
N PRO A 24 0.68 6.72 -22.31
CA PRO A 24 -0.38 6.27 -23.20
C PRO A 24 -0.60 4.77 -23.12
N GLY A 25 -1.87 4.35 -23.10
CA GLY A 25 -2.25 2.94 -23.03
C GLY A 25 -2.05 2.27 -21.67
N MET A 26 -1.70 3.02 -20.62
CA MET A 26 -1.56 2.52 -19.25
C MET A 26 -2.64 3.10 -18.33
N GLU A 27 -3.12 2.29 -17.41
CA GLU A 27 -4.06 2.68 -16.37
C GLU A 27 -3.57 2.13 -15.03
N ALA A 28 -3.47 2.98 -14.01
CA ALA A 28 -3.06 2.57 -12.67
C ALA A 28 -4.29 2.29 -11.80
N ILE A 29 -4.34 1.11 -11.18
CA ILE A 29 -5.29 0.79 -10.10
C ILE A 29 -4.54 0.84 -8.78
N ALA A 30 -4.74 1.89 -8.00
CA ALA A 30 -3.95 2.18 -6.82
C ALA A 30 -4.64 1.70 -5.54
N THR A 31 -3.91 1.01 -4.66
CA THR A 31 -4.39 0.67 -3.33
C THR A 31 -3.68 1.48 -2.25
N VAL A 32 -4.44 1.91 -1.26
CA VAL A 32 -3.98 2.68 -0.09
C VAL A 32 -4.56 2.09 1.18
N ARG A 33 -3.91 2.32 2.33
CA ARG A 33 -4.35 1.70 3.60
C ARG A 33 -5.66 2.25 4.16
N SER A 34 -5.97 3.52 3.91
CA SER A 34 -7.12 4.20 4.55
C SER A 34 -7.88 5.11 3.60
N VAL A 35 -9.14 5.40 3.94
CA VAL A 35 -9.98 6.37 3.22
C VAL A 35 -9.31 7.75 3.17
N ALA A 36 -8.71 8.19 4.28
CA ALA A 36 -7.96 9.46 4.32
C ALA A 36 -6.80 9.47 3.31
N SER A 37 -6.06 8.36 3.20
CA SER A 37 -4.98 8.23 2.20
C SER A 37 -5.52 8.21 0.77
N LYS A 38 -6.73 7.67 0.56
CA LYS A 38 -7.41 7.65 -0.74
C LYS A 38 -7.74 9.07 -1.19
N THR A 39 -8.38 9.85 -0.33
CA THR A 39 -8.71 11.25 -0.59
C THR A 39 -7.45 12.08 -0.86
N ALA A 40 -6.42 11.93 -0.02
CA ALA A 40 -5.16 12.65 -0.19
C ALA A 40 -4.46 12.31 -1.52
N LEU A 41 -4.45 11.03 -1.93
CA LEU A 41 -3.87 10.61 -3.20
C LEU A 41 -4.67 11.14 -4.40
N ALA A 42 -6.00 11.07 -4.33
CA ALA A 42 -6.89 11.60 -5.37
C ALA A 42 -6.64 13.09 -5.61
N GLN A 43 -6.58 13.89 -4.53
CA GLN A 43 -6.28 15.31 -4.60
C GLN A 43 -4.86 15.58 -5.15
N LYS A 44 -3.86 14.84 -4.67
CA LYS A 44 -2.46 15.02 -5.07
C LYS A 44 -2.22 14.75 -6.55
N LEU A 45 -2.88 13.73 -7.11
CA LEU A 45 -2.61 13.25 -8.47
C LEU A 45 -3.70 13.58 -9.49
N GLY A 46 -4.88 14.06 -9.06
CA GLY A 46 -6.02 14.29 -9.93
C GLY A 46 -6.56 13.01 -10.58
N CYS A 47 -6.34 11.85 -9.95
CA CYS A 47 -6.80 10.56 -10.48
C CYS A 47 -8.25 10.28 -10.07
N PRO A 48 -9.04 9.59 -10.92
CA PRO A 48 -10.45 9.31 -10.63
C PRO A 48 -10.58 8.36 -9.44
N GLU A 49 -11.57 8.57 -8.58
CA GLU A 49 -11.78 7.71 -7.40
C GLU A 49 -12.04 6.24 -7.77
N SER A 50 -12.57 5.99 -8.97
CA SER A 50 -12.80 4.64 -9.52
C SER A 50 -11.50 3.87 -9.77
N SER A 51 -10.35 4.54 -9.82
CA SER A 51 -9.01 3.93 -9.91
C SER A 51 -8.36 3.67 -8.55
N LEU A 52 -9.02 4.04 -7.45
CA LEU A 52 -8.47 3.94 -6.10
C LEU A 52 -9.24 2.92 -5.24
N ARG A 53 -8.52 2.11 -4.45
CA ARG A 53 -9.08 1.11 -3.53
C ARG A 53 -8.46 1.28 -2.14
N VAL A 54 -9.25 1.01 -1.10
CA VAL A 54 -8.74 0.94 0.28
C VAL A 54 -8.46 -0.52 0.60
N VAL A 55 -7.21 -0.83 0.92
CA VAL A 55 -6.74 -2.17 1.27
C VAL A 55 -5.71 -2.04 2.38
N ASP A 56 -6.01 -2.55 3.57
CA ASP A 56 -5.03 -2.70 4.65
C ASP A 56 -4.48 -4.13 4.61
N ILE A 57 -3.27 -4.31 4.09
CA ILE A 57 -2.68 -5.62 3.87
C ILE A 57 -2.35 -6.39 5.15
N ALA A 58 -2.42 -5.74 6.31
CA ALA A 58 -2.25 -6.35 7.62
C ALA A 58 -3.59 -6.61 8.33
N ALA A 59 -4.74 -6.37 7.68
CA ALA A 59 -6.04 -6.82 8.17
C ALA A 59 -6.16 -8.35 8.08
N SER A 60 -7.31 -8.89 8.52
CA SER A 60 -7.60 -10.32 8.43
C SER A 60 -7.37 -10.86 7.00
N PRO A 61 -6.69 -12.01 6.83
CA PRO A 61 -6.40 -12.57 5.51
C PRO A 61 -7.61 -12.71 4.58
N SER A 62 -8.79 -13.04 5.13
CA SER A 62 -10.02 -13.14 4.33
C SER A 62 -10.44 -11.81 3.72
N VAL A 63 -10.43 -10.75 4.53
CA VAL A 63 -10.76 -9.37 4.10
C VAL A 63 -9.75 -8.88 3.07
N VAL A 64 -8.46 -9.10 3.33
CA VAL A 64 -7.37 -8.69 2.42
C VAL A 64 -7.50 -9.40 1.08
N THR A 65 -7.78 -10.70 1.09
CA THR A 65 -7.95 -11.49 -0.14
C THR A 65 -9.11 -10.97 -0.98
N GLU A 66 -10.28 -10.74 -0.39
CA GLU A 66 -11.44 -10.20 -1.10
C GLU A 66 -11.14 -8.83 -1.74
N GLN A 67 -10.56 -7.93 -0.94
CA GLN A 67 -10.21 -6.58 -1.38
C GLN A 67 -9.16 -6.59 -2.49
N LEU A 68 -8.15 -7.44 -2.40
CA LEU A 68 -7.12 -7.58 -3.42
C LEU A 68 -7.67 -8.21 -4.69
N THR A 69 -8.49 -9.25 -4.62
CA THR A 69 -9.15 -9.84 -5.79
C THR A 69 -9.94 -8.78 -6.56
N ALA A 70 -10.71 -7.95 -5.86
CA ALA A 70 -11.45 -6.85 -6.48
C ALA A 70 -10.53 -5.75 -7.06
N ALA A 71 -9.40 -5.46 -6.41
CA ALA A 71 -8.44 -4.45 -6.88
C ALA A 71 -7.60 -4.92 -8.08
N LEU A 72 -7.28 -6.21 -8.14
CA LEU A 72 -6.42 -6.81 -9.15
C LEU A 72 -7.20 -7.33 -10.36
N ALA A 73 -8.53 -7.40 -10.29
CA ALA A 73 -9.39 -7.83 -11.40
C ALA A 73 -9.07 -7.09 -12.72
N GLY A 74 -8.65 -7.84 -13.73
CA GLY A 74 -8.30 -7.31 -15.05
C GLY A 74 -7.00 -6.51 -15.11
N CYS A 75 -6.17 -6.52 -14.06
CA CYS A 75 -4.81 -6.00 -14.09
C CYS A 75 -3.86 -7.01 -14.72
N ALA A 76 -2.96 -6.54 -15.59
CA ALA A 76 -1.95 -7.37 -16.24
C ALA A 76 -0.61 -7.39 -15.48
N ALA A 77 -0.45 -6.51 -14.49
CA ALA A 77 0.75 -6.43 -13.67
C ALA A 77 0.43 -5.90 -12.28
N LEU A 78 1.25 -6.27 -11.31
CA LEU A 78 1.23 -5.79 -9.93
C LEU A 78 2.57 -5.14 -9.60
N VAL A 79 2.53 -3.93 -9.05
CA VAL A 79 3.66 -3.26 -8.41
C VAL A 79 3.42 -3.21 -6.90
N ILE A 80 4.26 -3.90 -6.14
CA ILE A 80 4.22 -3.89 -4.68
C ILE A 80 5.12 -2.76 -4.16
N ALA A 81 4.51 -1.72 -3.61
CA ALA A 81 5.22 -0.64 -2.91
C ALA A 81 4.72 -0.46 -1.46
N THR A 82 4.27 -1.57 -0.86
CA THR A 82 3.91 -1.64 0.56
C THR A 82 5.14 -1.96 1.40
N SER A 83 5.21 -1.40 2.61
CA SER A 83 6.19 -1.83 3.62
C SER A 83 5.75 -1.46 5.03
N ALA A 84 6.18 -2.23 6.05
CA ALA A 84 6.00 -1.85 7.44
C ALA A 84 6.73 -0.53 7.71
N VAL A 85 6.09 0.37 8.46
CA VAL A 85 6.67 1.67 8.82
C VAL A 85 6.86 1.72 10.33
N PRO A 86 8.10 1.73 10.84
CA PRO A 86 8.35 1.88 12.26
C PRO A 86 8.05 3.31 12.74
N GLU A 87 7.67 3.44 14.00
CA GLU A 87 7.40 4.71 14.67
C GLU A 87 8.45 4.95 15.75
N MET A 88 9.01 6.17 15.75
CA MET A 88 9.98 6.57 16.76
C MET A 88 9.31 6.58 18.13
N LEU A 89 9.97 5.99 19.13
CA LEU A 89 9.53 6.06 20.51
C LEU A 89 9.83 7.46 21.09
N PRO A 90 8.91 8.04 21.87
CA PRO A 90 9.20 9.29 22.56
C PRO A 90 10.36 9.07 23.53
N LYS A 91 11.33 9.99 23.50
CA LYS A 91 12.47 9.96 24.42
C LYS A 91 12.03 10.57 25.76
N PRO A 92 12.15 9.84 26.89
CA PRO A 92 11.88 10.42 28.21
C PRO A 92 12.80 11.60 28.50
N GLU A 93 12.29 12.60 29.21
CA GLU A 93 13.08 13.73 29.66
C GLU A 93 14.22 13.27 30.58
N GLY A 94 15.43 13.79 30.37
CA GLY A 94 16.63 13.37 31.11
C GLY A 94 17.25 12.04 30.67
N ALA A 95 16.70 11.35 29.66
CA ALA A 95 17.33 10.12 29.14
C ALA A 95 18.72 10.41 28.53
N PRO A 96 19.72 9.55 28.77
CA PRO A 96 21.09 9.76 28.29
C PRO A 96 21.17 9.93 26.76
N PRO A 97 22.21 10.58 26.23
CA PRO A 97 22.43 10.65 24.79
C PRO A 97 22.59 9.23 24.23
N GLY A 98 21.93 8.97 23.10
CA GLY A 98 21.87 7.65 22.49
C GLY A 98 21.03 7.65 21.22
N PRO A 99 21.11 6.60 20.40
CA PRO A 99 20.31 6.48 19.20
C PRO A 99 18.81 6.41 19.53
N PRO A 100 17.93 6.92 18.65
CA PRO A 100 16.49 6.80 18.83
C PRO A 100 16.05 5.33 18.77
N SER A 101 15.12 4.97 19.63
CA SER A 101 14.44 3.67 19.58
C SER A 101 13.17 3.75 18.75
N PHE A 102 12.80 2.64 18.11
CA PHE A 102 11.61 2.54 17.28
C PHE A 102 10.78 1.34 17.69
N LYS A 103 9.47 1.41 17.41
CA LYS A 103 8.55 0.27 17.51
C LYS A 103 7.69 0.16 16.26
N TRP A 104 7.06 -0.97 16.08
CA TRP A 104 5.95 -1.10 15.14
C TRP A 104 4.64 -0.94 15.88
N LYS A 105 3.62 -0.44 15.18
CA LYS A 105 2.24 -0.53 15.67
C LYS A 105 1.84 -2.00 15.79
N GLU A 106 0.95 -2.28 16.73
CA GLU A 106 0.39 -3.62 16.90
C GLU A 106 -0.22 -4.12 15.58
N GLY A 107 0.10 -5.35 15.20
CA GLY A 107 -0.32 -5.94 13.92
C GLY A 107 0.30 -5.33 12.66
N GLN A 108 1.24 -4.38 12.78
CA GLN A 108 1.85 -3.68 11.63
C GLN A 108 3.37 -3.89 11.57
N ALA A 109 3.87 -4.99 12.15
CA ALA A 109 5.28 -5.34 12.07
C ALA A 109 5.61 -5.98 10.70
N PRO A 110 6.90 -6.13 10.35
CA PRO A 110 7.30 -6.67 9.05
C PRO A 110 6.75 -8.05 8.76
N GLU A 111 6.53 -8.89 9.76
CA GLU A 111 5.92 -10.21 9.57
C GLU A 111 4.49 -10.11 9.00
N GLN A 112 3.66 -9.22 9.53
CA GLN A 112 2.29 -9.05 9.06
C GLN A 112 2.24 -8.30 7.72
N VAL A 113 3.07 -7.27 7.55
CA VAL A 113 3.00 -6.37 6.39
C VAL A 113 3.88 -6.86 5.24
N ASP A 114 5.18 -7.03 5.49
CA ASP A 114 6.17 -7.32 4.45
C ASP A 114 6.22 -8.80 4.06
N TRP A 115 5.91 -9.71 5.00
CA TRP A 115 5.83 -11.13 4.70
C TRP A 115 4.41 -11.57 4.34
N LEU A 116 3.53 -11.70 5.33
CA LEU A 116 2.18 -12.25 5.13
C LEU A 116 1.34 -11.36 4.19
N GLY A 117 1.38 -10.05 4.38
CA GLY A 117 0.66 -9.08 3.56
C GLY A 117 1.13 -9.04 2.11
N GLN A 118 2.44 -9.15 1.83
CA GLN A 118 2.94 -9.24 0.46
C GLN A 118 2.64 -10.61 -0.16
N LYS A 119 2.70 -11.69 0.62
CA LYS A 119 2.29 -13.02 0.17
C LYS A 119 0.84 -13.00 -0.34
N LEU A 120 -0.08 -12.37 0.40
CA LEU A 120 -1.49 -12.24 -0.02
C LEU A 120 -1.64 -11.45 -1.33
N GLN A 121 -0.83 -10.41 -1.55
CA GLN A 121 -0.81 -9.66 -2.81
C GLN A 121 -0.35 -10.51 -3.98
N VAL A 122 0.71 -11.31 -3.79
CA VAL A 122 1.22 -12.22 -4.82
C VAL A 122 0.21 -13.33 -5.11
N ASP A 123 -0.40 -13.91 -4.08
CA ASP A 123 -1.41 -14.96 -4.24
C ASP A 123 -2.65 -14.44 -4.96
N ALA A 124 -3.14 -13.25 -4.62
CA ALA A 124 -4.25 -12.60 -5.32
C ALA A 124 -3.91 -12.28 -6.78
N ALA A 125 -2.67 -11.84 -7.06
CA ALA A 125 -2.22 -11.60 -8.44
C ALA A 125 -2.23 -12.88 -9.27
N LYS A 126 -1.68 -13.98 -8.74
CA LYS A 126 -1.69 -15.29 -9.43
C LYS A 126 -3.10 -15.79 -9.74
N GLN A 127 -4.08 -15.48 -8.87
CA GLN A 127 -5.47 -15.85 -9.09
C GLN A 127 -6.17 -14.98 -10.14
N ALA A 128 -5.70 -13.74 -10.33
CA ALA A 128 -6.30 -12.80 -11.29
C ALA A 128 -5.88 -13.03 -12.75
N GLY A 129 -4.84 -13.84 -13.00
CA GLY A 129 -4.32 -14.20 -14.33
C GLY A 129 -2.91 -13.68 -14.58
#